data_AF-A0A7J8CW74-F1
#
_entry.id   AF-A0A7J8CW74-F1
#
_cell.length_a   1.000
_cell.length_b   1.000
_cell.length_c   1.000
_cell.angle_alpha   90.00
_cell.angle_beta   90.00
_cell.angle_gamma   90.00
#
_symmetry.space_group_name_H-M   'P 1'
#
loop_
_entity.id
_entity.type
_entity.pdbx_description
1 polymer ?
#
loop_
_entity_poly.entity_id
_entity_poly.type
_entity_poly.pdbx_seq_one_letter_code
_entity_poly.pdbx_strand_id
1 'polypeptide(L)'
;MSADTTVPRDSITPGLVPEVTIAYQVLEVFPRSRRVLITCHSPQGTPPIAYSLWGSQDIEVARKVVKKHTPASFSINVTLKSRPDLLTYTCQAATSSGPRGASTTLQMYWELWAKPVSQLQTNFTLLDRGSGPRVEMSCRASLGSPPITYSLVGPDGHVHLQQRPHYGQPANFSFLLTETPRWFQCQAQNDINVQSSPLTLVPPGQLPRGPTFVLAASLTSIAAIASGMLGRTTWTRL
;
A
#
# COMPACT_ATOMS: atom_id res chain seq x y z
N MET A 1 42.23 59.79 -20.41
CA MET A 1 40.91 59.20 -20.74
C MET A 1 41.18 57.93 -21.51
N SER A 2 41.28 56.81 -20.78
CA SER A 2 41.36 55.48 -21.37
C SER A 2 39.95 54.93 -21.46
N ALA A 3 39.43 54.76 -22.67
CA ALA A 3 38.19 54.03 -22.91
C ALA A 3 38.58 52.64 -23.41
N ASP A 4 38.41 51.68 -22.51
CA ASP A 4 38.57 50.25 -22.71
C ASP A 4 37.37 49.73 -23.51
N THR A 5 37.59 49.26 -24.74
CA THR A 5 36.53 48.69 -25.58
C THR A 5 36.40 47.21 -25.25
N THR A 6 35.59 46.89 -24.23
CA THR A 6 35.21 45.52 -23.92
C THR A 6 34.06 45.09 -24.85
N VAL A 7 34.35 44.19 -25.79
CA VAL A 7 33.35 43.51 -26.63
C VAL A 7 32.46 42.65 -25.73
N PRO A 8 31.12 42.65 -25.87
CA PRO A 8 30.26 41.77 -25.08
C PRO A 8 30.50 40.33 -25.50
N ARG A 9 30.78 39.49 -24.52
CA ARG A 9 30.93 38.04 -24.63
C ARG A 9 29.58 37.46 -25.06
N ASP A 10 29.55 36.84 -26.25
CA ASP A 10 28.39 36.09 -26.74
C ASP A 10 27.85 35.18 -25.64
N SER A 11 26.60 35.41 -25.28
CA SER A 11 25.82 34.52 -24.42
C SER A 11 25.58 33.23 -25.19
N ILE A 12 26.42 32.23 -24.92
CA ILE A 12 26.21 30.84 -25.34
C ILE A 12 24.95 30.37 -24.63
N THR A 13 23.82 30.38 -25.33
CA THR A 13 22.62 29.66 -24.90
C THR A 13 23.01 28.18 -24.82
N PRO A 14 22.95 27.52 -23.64
CA PRO A 14 23.26 26.11 -23.55
C PRO A 14 22.31 25.36 -24.48
N GLY A 15 22.86 24.59 -25.43
CA GLY A 15 22.07 23.87 -26.42
C GLY A 15 20.96 23.08 -25.73
N LEU A 16 19.71 23.43 -26.01
CA LEU A 16 18.55 22.80 -25.41
C LEU A 16 18.57 21.31 -25.76
N VAL A 17 18.63 20.46 -24.75
CA VAL A 17 18.52 19.01 -24.94
C VAL A 17 17.14 18.74 -25.55
N PRO A 18 17.05 18.00 -26.68
CA PRO A 18 15.77 17.81 -27.34
C PRO A 18 14.80 17.08 -26.42
N GLU A 19 13.61 17.63 -26.26
CA GLU A 19 12.53 16.99 -25.52
C GLU A 19 12.16 15.67 -26.23
N VAL A 20 12.15 14.57 -25.47
CA VAL A 20 11.76 13.25 -25.98
C VAL A 20 10.59 12.74 -25.15
N THR A 21 9.46 12.51 -25.80
CA THR A 21 8.28 11.90 -25.17
C THR A 21 8.25 10.41 -25.45
N ILE A 22 7.82 9.63 -24.46
CA ILE A 22 7.62 8.18 -24.56
C ILE A 22 6.18 7.86 -24.15
N ALA A 23 5.52 7.00 -24.92
CA ALA A 23 4.18 6.50 -24.65
C ALA A 23 4.05 5.04 -25.08
N TYR A 24 2.99 4.35 -24.64
CA TYR A 24 2.73 2.97 -25.05
C TYR A 24 1.25 2.68 -25.26
N GLN A 25 0.99 1.63 -26.05
CA GLN A 25 -0.32 1.04 -26.26
C GLN A 25 -0.21 -0.49 -26.24
N VAL A 26 -1.23 -1.18 -25.75
CA VAL A 26 -1.32 -2.65 -25.87
C VAL A 26 -1.92 -3.03 -27.20
N LEU A 27 -1.25 -3.95 -27.90
CA LEU A 27 -1.74 -4.53 -29.14
C LEU A 27 -2.45 -5.86 -28.90
N GLU A 28 -1.81 -6.77 -28.14
CA GLU A 28 -2.33 -8.12 -27.90
C GLU A 28 -2.03 -8.59 -26.47
N VAL A 29 -2.90 -9.46 -25.93
CA VAL A 29 -2.84 -9.97 -24.54
C VAL A 29 -2.66 -11.49 -24.57
N PHE A 30 -1.61 -12.00 -23.91
CA PHE A 30 -1.33 -13.43 -23.77
C PHE A 30 -1.30 -13.84 -22.29
N PRO A 31 -1.56 -15.12 -21.94
CA PRO A 31 -1.65 -15.56 -20.54
C PRO A 31 -0.47 -15.15 -19.62
N ARG A 32 0.75 -15.03 -20.17
CA ARG A 32 1.96 -14.63 -19.42
C ARG A 32 2.78 -13.47 -20.03
N SER A 33 2.29 -12.86 -21.10
CA SER A 33 2.97 -11.75 -21.79
C SER A 33 1.97 -10.82 -22.45
N ARG A 34 2.42 -9.67 -22.95
CA ARG A 34 1.59 -8.77 -23.77
C ARG A 34 2.46 -8.28 -24.90
N ARG A 35 1.85 -8.10 -26.07
CA ARG A 35 2.49 -7.38 -27.17
C ARG A 35 2.09 -5.93 -27.05
N VAL A 36 3.08 -5.06 -26.88
CA VAL A 36 2.87 -3.61 -26.72
C VAL A 36 3.61 -2.85 -27.81
N LEU A 37 3.05 -1.71 -28.20
CA LEU A 37 3.66 -0.73 -29.07
C LEU A 37 4.17 0.43 -28.21
N ILE A 38 5.48 0.58 -28.12
CA ILE A 38 6.10 1.76 -27.50
C ILE A 38 6.40 2.77 -28.59
N THR A 39 6.00 4.02 -28.37
CA THR A 39 6.22 5.12 -29.29
C THR A 39 7.10 6.18 -28.64
N CYS A 40 8.16 6.55 -29.33
CA CYS A 40 9.03 7.66 -28.95
C CYS A 40 8.92 8.79 -29.96
N HIS A 41 8.92 10.02 -29.48
CA HIS A 41 8.85 11.19 -30.34
C HIS A 41 9.79 12.28 -29.83
N SER A 42 10.64 12.79 -30.72
CA SER A 42 11.47 13.97 -30.48
C SER A 42 11.10 15.04 -31.50
N PRO A 43 10.16 15.95 -31.17
CA PRO A 43 9.64 16.94 -32.12
C PRO A 43 10.71 17.92 -32.61
N GLN A 44 11.72 18.19 -31.77
CA GLN A 44 12.81 19.14 -32.07
C GLN A 44 14.01 18.48 -32.77
N GLY A 45 14.04 17.14 -32.88
CA GLY A 45 15.15 16.44 -33.52
C GLY A 45 15.13 16.61 -35.03
N THR A 46 16.30 16.89 -35.62
CA THR A 46 16.49 16.95 -37.08
C THR A 46 16.72 15.53 -37.64
N PRO A 47 15.87 15.02 -38.55
CA PRO A 47 16.06 13.73 -39.18
C PRO A 47 17.34 13.66 -40.03
N PRO A 48 17.95 12.47 -40.17
CA PRO A 48 17.53 11.20 -39.59
C PRO A 48 17.81 11.11 -38.08
N ILE A 49 16.81 10.68 -37.31
CA ILE A 49 16.91 10.52 -35.85
C ILE A 49 17.08 9.05 -35.50
N ALA A 50 18.10 8.71 -34.74
CA ALA A 50 18.29 7.39 -34.16
C ALA A 50 17.62 7.31 -32.78
N TYR A 51 16.59 6.48 -32.67
CA TYR A 51 15.91 6.18 -31.42
C TYR A 51 16.40 4.85 -30.86
N SER A 52 16.75 4.85 -29.58
CA SER A 52 17.09 3.65 -28.81
C SER A 52 16.10 3.48 -27.66
N LEU A 53 15.48 2.32 -27.60
CA LEU A 53 14.63 1.91 -26.49
C LEU A 53 15.49 1.13 -25.48
N TRP A 54 15.59 1.66 -24.28
CA TRP A 54 16.30 1.07 -23.16
C TRP A 54 15.32 0.51 -22.16
N GLY A 55 15.58 -0.69 -21.65
CA GLY A 55 14.82 -1.32 -20.57
C GLY A 55 15.52 -1.22 -19.23
N SER A 56 14.90 -1.78 -18.18
CA SER A 56 15.51 -1.92 -16.85
C SER A 56 16.93 -2.50 -16.92
N GLN A 57 17.82 -2.04 -16.04
CA GLN A 57 19.24 -2.46 -15.99
C GLN A 57 20.06 -2.02 -17.21
N ASP A 58 19.66 -0.91 -17.86
CA ASP A 58 20.38 -0.30 -18.99
C ASP A 58 20.59 -1.26 -20.17
N ILE A 59 19.61 -2.14 -20.43
CA ILE A 59 19.64 -3.06 -21.56
C ILE A 59 19.01 -2.38 -22.77
N GLU A 60 19.75 -2.25 -23.88
CA GLU A 60 19.19 -1.78 -25.15
C GLU A 60 18.26 -2.86 -25.73
N VAL A 61 16.96 -2.58 -25.77
CA VAL A 61 15.93 -3.52 -26.23
C VAL A 61 15.78 -3.47 -27.74
N ALA A 62 15.82 -2.27 -28.32
CA ALA A 62 15.67 -2.06 -29.75
C ALA A 62 16.21 -0.70 -30.17
N ARG A 63 16.60 -0.59 -31.45
CA ARG A 63 17.04 0.67 -32.06
C ARG A 63 16.39 0.84 -33.43
N LYS A 64 16.04 2.08 -33.77
CA LYS A 64 15.41 2.43 -35.05
C LYS A 64 15.86 3.80 -35.53
N VAL A 65 16.22 3.91 -36.81
CA VAL A 65 16.52 5.20 -37.45
C VAL A 65 15.33 5.65 -38.26
N VAL A 66 14.83 6.86 -37.99
CA VAL A 66 13.67 7.44 -38.66
C VAL A 66 14.11 8.63 -39.51
N LYS A 67 13.88 8.55 -40.82
CA LYS A 67 14.32 9.57 -41.80
C LYS A 67 13.38 10.77 -41.93
N LYS A 68 12.21 10.73 -41.29
CA LYS A 68 11.16 11.76 -41.34
C LYS A 68 10.86 12.26 -39.93
N HIS A 69 10.17 13.39 -39.81
CA HIS A 69 9.64 13.91 -38.54
C HIS A 69 8.41 13.09 -38.08
N THR A 70 8.59 11.79 -37.88
CA THR A 70 7.55 10.90 -37.37
C THR A 70 8.06 10.19 -36.12
N PRO A 71 7.17 9.83 -35.17
CA PRO A 71 7.55 9.02 -34.03
C PRO A 71 8.17 7.67 -34.44
N ALA A 72 9.11 7.17 -33.63
CA ALA A 72 9.59 5.80 -33.73
C ALA A 72 8.67 4.87 -32.94
N SER A 73 8.22 3.79 -33.58
CA SER A 73 7.40 2.76 -32.92
C SER A 73 8.14 1.42 -32.84
N PHE A 74 8.08 0.81 -31.66
CA PHE A 74 8.70 -0.46 -31.29
C PHE A 74 7.63 -1.44 -30.81
N SER A 75 7.47 -2.57 -31.50
CA SER A 75 6.59 -3.65 -31.05
C SER A 75 7.41 -4.64 -30.23
N ILE A 76 7.14 -4.77 -28.94
CA ILE A 76 7.86 -5.68 -28.04
C ILE A 76 6.89 -6.59 -27.28
N ASN A 77 7.41 -7.75 -26.86
CA ASN A 77 6.71 -8.64 -25.95
C ASN A 77 7.19 -8.41 -24.52
N VAL A 78 6.28 -7.98 -23.65
CA VAL A 78 6.57 -7.74 -22.23
C VAL A 78 6.08 -8.92 -21.42
N THR A 79 6.98 -9.57 -20.68
CA THR A 79 6.68 -10.72 -19.83
C THR A 79 6.33 -10.29 -18.41
N LEU A 80 5.48 -11.10 -17.79
CA LEU A 80 5.07 -10.97 -16.40
C LEU A 80 6.24 -11.22 -15.44
N LYS A 81 6.94 -10.16 -15.04
CA LYS A 81 7.94 -10.23 -13.97
C LYS A 81 7.29 -9.97 -12.61
N SER A 82 7.79 -10.64 -11.58
CA SER A 82 7.34 -10.51 -10.20
C SER A 82 7.73 -9.18 -9.56
N ARG A 83 8.62 -8.40 -10.18
CA ARG A 83 9.13 -7.13 -9.64
C ARG A 83 8.79 -5.96 -10.57
N PRO A 84 8.09 -4.91 -10.08
CA PRO A 84 7.64 -3.76 -10.89
C PRO A 84 8.76 -2.89 -11.47
N ASP A 85 9.90 -2.83 -10.80
CA ASP A 85 11.12 -2.10 -11.22
C ASP A 85 11.73 -2.67 -12.51
N LEU A 86 11.47 -3.94 -12.81
CA LEU A 86 11.96 -4.63 -14.01
C LEU A 86 11.15 -4.35 -15.28
N LEU A 87 10.15 -3.47 -15.22
CA LEU A 87 9.26 -3.10 -16.33
C LEU A 87 9.32 -1.60 -16.64
N THR A 88 10.53 -1.04 -16.49
CA THR A 88 10.82 0.36 -16.80
C THR A 88 11.49 0.45 -18.18
N TYR A 89 11.11 1.47 -18.94
CA TYR A 89 11.66 1.78 -20.25
C TYR A 89 12.00 3.27 -20.36
N THR A 90 13.08 3.59 -21.04
CA THR A 90 13.43 4.96 -21.43
C THR A 90 13.72 4.99 -22.92
N CYS A 91 13.50 6.14 -23.55
CA CYS A 91 13.84 6.34 -24.94
C CYS A 91 14.94 7.38 -25.06
N GLN A 92 15.95 7.08 -25.88
CA GLN A 92 16.99 8.01 -26.23
C GLN A 92 16.88 8.38 -27.71
N ALA A 93 16.93 9.67 -28.02
CA ALA A 93 16.96 10.19 -29.38
C ALA A 93 18.32 10.84 -29.64
N ALA A 94 18.97 10.45 -30.74
CA ALA A 94 20.24 11.00 -31.19
C ALA A 94 20.14 11.48 -32.65
N THR A 95 20.62 12.69 -32.89
CA THR A 95 20.78 13.28 -34.24
C THR A 95 22.26 13.40 -34.56
N SER A 96 22.62 13.62 -35.83
CA SER A 96 24.02 13.67 -36.28
C SER A 96 24.84 14.82 -35.69
N SER A 97 24.19 15.90 -35.26
CA SER A 97 24.85 17.15 -34.87
C SER A 97 24.30 17.76 -33.57
N GLY A 98 23.40 17.07 -32.87
CA GLY A 98 22.74 17.58 -31.66
C GLY A 98 23.05 16.76 -30.41
N PRO A 99 22.81 17.34 -29.22
CA PRO A 99 22.89 16.60 -27.96
C PRO A 99 21.86 15.46 -27.95
N ARG A 100 22.19 14.37 -27.22
CA ARG A 100 21.27 13.24 -27.05
C ARG A 100 20.13 13.65 -26.12
N GLY A 101 18.90 13.50 -26.58
CA GLY A 101 17.71 13.63 -25.75
C GLY A 101 17.36 12.30 -25.10
N ALA A 102 16.87 12.34 -23.86
CA ALA A 102 16.33 11.19 -23.17
C ALA A 102 14.91 11.50 -22.71
N SER A 103 14.02 10.51 -22.81
CA SER A 103 12.68 10.64 -22.27
C SER A 103 12.68 10.50 -20.76
N THR A 104 11.56 10.86 -20.15
CA THR A 104 11.22 10.37 -18.82
C THR A 104 11.15 8.84 -18.80
N THR A 105 11.27 8.25 -17.62
CA THR A 105 11.09 6.80 -17.44
C THR A 105 9.63 6.44 -17.62
N LEU A 106 9.34 5.67 -18.66
CA LEU A 106 8.08 4.96 -18.80
C LEU A 106 8.11 3.76 -17.87
N GLN A 107 7.44 3.88 -16.73
CA GLN A 107 7.12 2.72 -15.92
C GLN A 107 5.86 2.08 -16.48
N MET A 108 5.99 0.91 -17.10
CA MET A 108 4.82 0.14 -17.48
C MET A 108 4.20 -0.43 -16.22
N TYR A 109 3.18 0.24 -15.72
CA TYR A 109 2.42 -0.26 -14.59
C TYR A 109 1.69 -1.54 -15.00
N TRP A 110 1.42 -2.39 -14.02
CA TRP A 110 0.62 -3.61 -14.14
C TRP A 110 -0.87 -3.36 -14.55
N GLU A 111 -1.20 -2.15 -15.00
CA GLU A 111 -2.53 -1.57 -15.23
C GLU A 111 -3.35 -2.29 -16.31
N LEU A 112 -2.73 -3.21 -17.05
CA LEU A 112 -3.40 -3.99 -18.10
C LEU A 112 -3.91 -5.35 -17.59
N TRP A 113 -3.72 -5.62 -16.30
CA TRP A 113 -4.01 -6.90 -15.64
C TRP A 113 -4.81 -6.63 -14.40
N ALA A 114 -5.92 -5.94 -14.56
CA ALA A 114 -6.92 -5.80 -13.53
C ALA A 114 -7.39 -7.23 -13.16
N LYS A 115 -6.99 -7.72 -11.98
CA LYS A 115 -7.52 -8.95 -11.37
C LYS A 115 -8.52 -8.56 -10.29
N PRO A 116 -9.70 -9.20 -10.23
CA PRO A 116 -10.66 -8.92 -9.19
C PRO A 116 -10.02 -9.20 -7.83
N VAL A 117 -10.30 -8.32 -6.87
CA VAL A 117 -9.98 -8.55 -5.48
C VAL A 117 -10.66 -9.87 -5.06
N SER A 118 -9.92 -10.72 -4.37
CA SER A 118 -10.41 -11.99 -3.84
C SER A 118 -9.54 -12.49 -2.69
N GLN A 119 -10.03 -13.49 -1.94
CA GLN A 119 -9.36 -14.03 -0.75
C GLN A 119 -9.06 -12.93 0.28
N LEU A 120 -10.09 -12.18 0.65
CA LEU A 120 -10.00 -11.13 1.66
C LEU A 120 -9.85 -11.77 3.04
N GLN A 121 -8.77 -11.43 3.72
CA GLN A 121 -8.43 -11.88 5.06
C GLN A 121 -8.57 -10.70 6.03
N THR A 122 -9.21 -10.96 7.16
CA THR A 122 -9.41 -9.96 8.22
C THR A 122 -9.04 -10.53 9.57
N ASN A 123 -8.25 -9.79 10.34
CA ASN A 123 -7.91 -10.12 11.71
C ASN A 123 -8.32 -8.97 12.63
N PHE A 124 -8.84 -9.32 13.81
CA PHE A 124 -9.29 -8.38 14.83
C PHE A 124 -8.58 -8.67 16.14
N THR A 125 -8.03 -7.65 16.77
CA THR A 125 -7.38 -7.72 18.07
C THR A 125 -7.90 -6.62 18.98
N LEU A 126 -8.32 -7.01 20.19
CA LEU A 126 -8.66 -6.08 21.25
C LEU A 126 -7.40 -5.79 22.07
N LEU A 127 -7.10 -4.52 22.25
CA LEU A 127 -5.94 -4.03 22.98
C LEU A 127 -6.40 -3.11 24.09
N ASP A 128 -6.08 -3.47 25.34
CA ASP A 128 -6.23 -2.58 26.48
C ASP A 128 -4.87 -1.97 26.79
N ARG A 129 -4.68 -0.69 26.41
CA ARG A 129 -3.48 0.09 26.71
C ARG A 129 -3.92 1.31 27.50
N GLY A 130 -3.06 1.89 28.33
CA GLY A 130 -3.40 2.99 29.27
C GLY A 130 -4.09 4.24 28.70
N SER A 131 -4.29 4.32 27.38
CA SER A 131 -5.14 5.28 26.67
C SER A 131 -6.60 4.81 26.45
N GLY A 132 -7.03 3.73 27.11
CA GLY A 132 -8.33 3.09 26.95
C GLY A 132 -8.34 1.95 25.92
N PRO A 133 -9.39 1.11 25.93
CA PRO A 133 -9.49 -0.08 25.09
C PRO A 133 -9.65 0.32 23.60
N ARG A 134 -8.86 -0.30 22.74
CA ARG A 134 -8.83 -0.08 21.29
C ARG A 134 -9.02 -1.39 20.53
N VAL A 135 -9.55 -1.27 19.33
CA VAL A 135 -9.55 -2.34 18.33
C VAL A 135 -8.47 -2.05 17.32
N GLU A 136 -7.64 -3.04 17.04
CA GLU A 136 -6.83 -3.08 15.83
C GLU A 136 -7.44 -4.10 14.87
N MET A 137 -7.69 -3.66 13.64
CA MET A 137 -8.22 -4.49 12.57
C MET A 137 -7.24 -4.47 11.40
N SER A 138 -6.74 -5.65 11.03
CA SER A 138 -5.93 -5.81 9.82
C SER A 138 -6.78 -6.41 8.72
N CYS A 139 -6.70 -5.84 7.52
CA CYS A 139 -7.40 -6.32 6.34
C CYS A 139 -6.45 -6.45 5.15
N ARG A 140 -6.48 -7.60 4.48
CA ARG A 140 -5.58 -7.91 3.36
C ARG A 140 -6.28 -8.76 2.32
N ALA A 141 -6.25 -8.34 1.07
CA ALA A 141 -6.57 -9.22 -0.04
C ALA A 141 -5.30 -9.96 -0.49
N SER A 142 -5.35 -11.29 -0.53
CA SER A 142 -4.24 -12.11 -1.04
C SER A 142 -4.15 -12.05 -2.58
N LEU A 143 -5.26 -11.72 -3.23
CA LEU A 143 -5.38 -11.60 -4.68
C LEU A 143 -6.10 -10.29 -5.04
N GLY A 144 -5.68 -9.68 -6.14
CA GLY A 144 -6.25 -8.44 -6.64
C GLY A 144 -5.15 -7.53 -7.16
N SER A 145 -5.47 -6.75 -8.19
CA SER A 145 -4.51 -5.80 -8.73
C SER A 145 -4.58 -4.46 -8.01
N PRO A 146 -3.43 -3.81 -7.75
CA PRO A 146 -3.40 -2.47 -7.21
C PRO A 146 -3.91 -1.46 -8.27
N PRO A 147 -4.32 -0.26 -7.84
CA PRO A 147 -4.33 0.21 -6.45
C PRO A 147 -5.60 -0.23 -5.68
N ILE A 148 -5.45 -1.05 -4.63
CA ILE A 148 -6.57 -1.55 -3.79
C ILE A 148 -6.82 -0.58 -2.63
N THR A 149 -8.05 -0.11 -2.53
CA THR A 149 -8.55 0.69 -1.41
C THR A 149 -9.22 -0.23 -0.40
N TYR A 150 -8.85 -0.12 0.86
CA TYR A 150 -9.50 -0.82 1.96
C TYR A 150 -10.30 0.17 2.80
N SER A 151 -11.52 -0.22 3.19
CA SER A 151 -12.42 0.60 3.99
C SER A 151 -13.00 -0.21 5.15
N LEU A 152 -13.14 0.41 6.31
CA LEU A 152 -13.94 -0.09 7.43
C LEU A 152 -15.36 0.42 7.27
N VAL A 153 -16.31 -0.48 7.07
CA VAL A 153 -17.69 -0.14 6.67
C VAL A 153 -18.68 -0.68 7.68
N GLY A 154 -19.68 0.13 8.04
CA GLY A 154 -20.81 -0.28 8.88
C GLY A 154 -21.83 -1.16 8.13
N PRO A 155 -22.82 -1.74 8.84
CA PRO A 155 -23.88 -2.56 8.21
C PRO A 155 -24.78 -1.75 7.28
N ASP A 156 -24.84 -0.43 7.47
CA ASP A 156 -25.54 0.57 6.67
C ASP A 156 -24.75 1.03 5.43
N GLY A 157 -23.54 0.49 5.23
CA GLY A 157 -22.66 0.89 4.12
C GLY A 157 -21.85 2.15 4.39
N HIS A 158 -21.97 2.78 5.57
CA HIS A 158 -21.20 3.97 5.89
C HIS A 158 -19.70 3.63 6.08
N VAL A 159 -18.84 4.36 5.39
CA VAL A 159 -17.38 4.23 5.49
C VAL A 159 -16.87 5.04 6.69
N HIS A 160 -16.27 4.37 7.67
CA HIS A 160 -15.72 5.00 8.87
C HIS A 160 -14.25 5.36 8.75
N LEU A 161 -13.46 4.46 8.14
CA LEU A 161 -12.04 4.61 7.93
C LEU A 161 -11.68 4.04 6.56
N GLN A 162 -10.65 4.60 5.92
CA GLN A 162 -10.19 4.15 4.62
C GLN A 162 -8.67 4.29 4.52
N GLN A 163 -8.02 3.32 3.88
CA GLN A 163 -6.58 3.30 3.65
C GLN A 163 -6.27 2.74 2.26
N ARG A 164 -5.18 3.22 1.67
CA ARG A 164 -4.66 2.74 0.38
C ARG A 164 -3.17 2.40 0.52
N PRO A 165 -2.83 1.26 1.15
CA PRO A 165 -1.45 0.89 1.43
C PRO A 165 -0.70 0.50 0.14
N HIS A 166 0.62 0.36 0.22
CA HIS A 166 1.42 -0.14 -0.90
C HIS A 166 1.04 -1.59 -1.24
N TYR A 167 1.32 -2.00 -2.47
CA TYR A 167 0.93 -3.33 -2.97
C TYR A 167 1.42 -4.47 -2.05
N GLY A 168 0.49 -5.39 -1.75
CA GLY A 168 0.74 -6.56 -0.91
C GLY A 168 0.73 -6.27 0.60
N GLN A 169 0.73 -5.01 1.04
CA GLN A 169 0.60 -4.64 2.44
C GLN A 169 -0.87 -4.67 2.90
N PRO A 170 -1.16 -5.06 4.15
CA PRO A 170 -2.49 -4.95 4.72
C PRO A 170 -2.85 -3.49 5.04
N ALA A 171 -4.13 -3.18 5.08
CA ALA A 171 -4.64 -1.99 5.76
C ALA A 171 -4.83 -2.31 7.25
N ASN A 172 -4.32 -1.46 8.13
CA ASN A 172 -4.41 -1.65 9.57
C ASN A 172 -5.18 -0.47 10.17
N PHE A 173 -6.44 -0.69 10.53
CA PHE A 173 -7.30 0.28 11.16
C PHE A 173 -7.15 0.20 12.69
N SER A 174 -7.10 1.35 13.36
CA SER A 174 -7.13 1.42 14.83
C SER A 174 -8.17 2.45 15.27
N PHE A 175 -9.07 2.05 16.16
CA PHE A 175 -10.11 2.93 16.71
C PHE A 175 -10.46 2.54 18.15
N LEU A 176 -11.02 3.50 18.90
CA LEU A 176 -11.46 3.31 20.29
C LEU A 176 -12.75 2.50 20.34
N LEU A 177 -12.92 1.67 21.37
CA LEU A 177 -14.20 1.01 21.63
C LEU A 177 -15.24 2.04 22.08
N THR A 178 -16.46 1.90 21.56
CA THR A 178 -17.62 2.71 21.97
C THR A 178 -18.40 2.03 23.09
N GLU A 179 -19.25 2.78 23.79
CA GLU A 179 -20.12 2.23 24.85
C GLU A 179 -21.15 1.22 24.32
N THR A 180 -21.53 1.34 23.05
CA THR A 180 -22.44 0.41 22.38
C THR A 180 -21.66 -0.54 21.48
N PRO A 181 -22.03 -1.82 21.41
CA PRO A 181 -21.48 -2.74 20.41
C PRO A 181 -21.78 -2.23 18.99
N ARG A 182 -20.84 -2.46 18.07
CA ARG A 182 -20.97 -2.04 16.66
C ARG A 182 -20.52 -3.14 15.72
N TRP A 183 -21.17 -3.24 14.57
CA TRP A 183 -20.79 -4.18 13.52
C TRP A 183 -19.94 -3.47 12.48
N PHE A 184 -18.86 -4.12 12.06
CA PHE A 184 -18.02 -3.63 10.97
C PHE A 184 -17.64 -4.76 10.03
N GLN A 185 -17.42 -4.41 8.77
CA GLN A 185 -16.78 -5.26 7.77
C GLN A 185 -15.62 -4.50 7.13
N CYS A 186 -14.60 -5.23 6.68
CA CYS A 186 -13.64 -4.67 5.76
C CYS A 186 -14.16 -4.79 4.34
N GLN A 187 -14.08 -3.71 3.59
CA GLN A 187 -14.29 -3.70 2.16
C GLN A 187 -12.95 -3.46 1.46
N ALA A 188 -12.63 -4.27 0.47
CA ALA A 188 -11.48 -4.10 -0.42
C ALA A 188 -11.97 -3.87 -1.86
N GLN A 189 -11.54 -2.78 -2.46
CA GLN A 189 -12.02 -2.32 -3.76
C GLN A 189 -10.86 -1.99 -4.70
N ASN A 190 -10.98 -2.43 -5.93
CA ASN A 190 -10.23 -1.88 -7.06
C ASN A 190 -11.20 -1.52 -8.20
N ASP A 191 -10.68 -1.19 -9.38
CA ASP A 191 -11.48 -0.71 -10.50
C ASP A 191 -12.34 -1.80 -11.18
N ILE A 192 -12.35 -3.02 -10.63
CA ILE A 192 -13.06 -4.18 -11.20
C ILE A 192 -14.21 -4.59 -10.30
N ASN A 193 -13.92 -4.76 -9.01
CA ASN A 193 -14.88 -5.25 -8.06
C ASN A 193 -14.62 -4.72 -6.65
N VAL A 194 -15.62 -5.01 -5.84
CA VAL A 194 -15.61 -4.85 -4.40
C VAL A 194 -15.70 -6.24 -3.78
N GLN A 195 -14.93 -6.46 -2.73
CA GLN A 195 -15.07 -7.61 -1.83
C GLN A 195 -15.28 -7.12 -0.41
N SER A 196 -16.15 -7.80 0.33
CA SER A 196 -16.40 -7.51 1.73
C SER A 196 -16.10 -8.73 2.58
N SER A 197 -15.54 -8.52 3.76
CA SER A 197 -15.46 -9.55 4.78
C SER A 197 -16.85 -9.77 5.40
N PRO A 198 -17.07 -10.86 6.13
CA PRO A 198 -18.21 -10.95 7.02
C PRO A 198 -18.24 -9.77 8.01
N LEU A 199 -19.46 -9.38 8.41
CA LEU A 199 -19.65 -8.44 9.52
C LEU A 199 -19.11 -9.08 10.81
N THR A 200 -18.32 -8.31 11.54
CA THR A 200 -17.76 -8.68 12.84
C THR A 200 -18.26 -7.72 13.91
N LEU A 201 -18.74 -8.28 15.02
CA LEU A 201 -19.21 -7.52 16.16
C LEU A 201 -18.03 -7.05 17.00
N VAL A 202 -17.87 -5.74 17.12
CA VAL A 202 -16.97 -5.12 18.08
C VAL A 202 -17.73 -4.95 19.40
N PRO A 203 -17.23 -5.53 20.51
CA PRO A 203 -17.88 -5.42 21.81
C PRO A 203 -17.81 -3.98 22.36
N PRO A 204 -18.66 -3.64 23.34
CA PRO A 204 -18.59 -2.36 24.01
C PRO A 204 -17.30 -2.23 24.83
N GLY A 205 -16.80 -1.00 24.99
CA GLY A 205 -15.57 -0.68 25.72
C GLY A 205 -15.64 -0.81 27.24
N GLN A 206 -16.77 -1.30 27.78
CA GLN A 206 -16.89 -1.58 29.21
C GLN A 206 -16.40 -3.00 29.50
N LEU A 207 -15.26 -3.09 30.18
CA LEU A 207 -14.85 -4.33 30.84
C LEU A 207 -15.99 -4.76 31.80
N PRO A 208 -16.35 -6.05 31.88
CA PRO A 208 -17.27 -6.50 32.91
C PRO A 208 -16.68 -6.09 34.26
N ARG A 209 -17.40 -5.24 35.00
CA ARG A 209 -17.12 -5.02 36.43
C ARG A 209 -17.18 -6.40 37.08
N GLY A 210 -16.01 -6.96 37.42
CA GLY A 210 -15.95 -8.23 38.14
C GLY A 210 -16.77 -8.16 39.43
N PRO A 211 -17.26 -9.30 39.95
CA PRO A 211 -18.12 -9.30 41.12
C PRO A 211 -17.33 -8.81 42.35
N THR A 212 -17.58 -7.56 42.77
CA THR A 212 -17.00 -6.97 44.00
C THR A 212 -17.92 -7.09 45.22
N PHE A 213 -18.93 -7.97 45.16
CA PHE A 213 -19.84 -8.27 46.27
C PHE A 213 -20.01 -9.80 46.22
N VAL A 214 -19.55 -10.62 47.17
CA VAL A 214 -20.07 -10.80 48.54
C VAL A 214 -18.98 -11.46 49.40
N LEU A 215 -18.24 -10.70 50.22
CA LEU A 215 -17.48 -11.25 51.36
C LEU A 215 -17.47 -10.23 52.51
N ALA A 216 -18.64 -9.90 53.03
CA ALA A 216 -18.76 -9.05 54.22
C ALA A 216 -19.92 -9.44 55.15
N ALA A 217 -20.33 -10.72 55.14
CA ALA A 217 -21.44 -11.19 56.00
C ALA A 217 -21.19 -12.55 56.67
N SER A 218 -19.93 -12.89 57.00
CA SER A 218 -19.62 -14.17 57.65
C SER A 218 -18.52 -14.10 58.72
N LEU A 219 -18.56 -13.12 59.63
CA LEU A 219 -17.63 -13.05 60.77
C LEU A 219 -18.30 -12.75 62.12
N THR A 220 -19.53 -13.20 62.37
CA THR A 220 -20.17 -13.04 63.70
C THR A 220 -20.60 -14.34 64.39
N SER A 221 -20.05 -15.50 64.08
CA SER A 221 -20.40 -16.71 64.86
C SER A 221 -19.32 -17.78 64.87
N ILE A 222 -18.23 -17.59 65.62
CA ILE A 222 -17.57 -18.68 66.37
C ILE A 222 -16.90 -18.09 67.62
N ALA A 223 -17.62 -18.03 68.73
CA ALA A 223 -17.03 -17.94 70.07
C ALA A 223 -17.95 -18.64 71.07
N ALA A 224 -18.01 -19.97 70.99
CA ALA A 224 -18.47 -20.80 72.09
C ALA A 224 -17.87 -22.19 71.95
N ILE A 225 -17.47 -22.74 73.10
CA ILE A 225 -17.06 -24.14 73.35
C ILE A 225 -15.56 -24.43 73.17
N ALA A 226 -14.77 -23.96 74.14
CA ALA A 226 -13.61 -24.70 74.65
C ALA A 226 -13.35 -24.29 76.11
N SER A 227 -14.25 -24.64 77.02
CA SER A 227 -14.02 -24.57 78.47
C SER A 227 -14.77 -25.71 79.13
N GLY A 228 -14.15 -26.86 79.12
CA GLY A 228 -14.62 -28.07 79.78
C GLY A 228 -13.60 -29.15 79.47
N MET A 229 -13.07 -29.78 80.52
CA MET A 229 -12.02 -30.80 80.50
C MET A 229 -10.59 -30.26 80.61
N LEU A 230 -10.23 -29.74 81.79
CA LEU A 230 -9.01 -30.18 82.49
C LEU A 230 -9.04 -29.74 83.96
N GLY A 231 -8.98 -30.71 84.89
CA GLY A 231 -8.55 -30.46 86.27
C GLY A 231 -9.49 -30.92 87.38
N ARG A 232 -9.62 -32.24 87.61
CA ARG A 232 -9.86 -32.78 88.97
C ARG A 232 -9.18 -34.14 89.15
N THR A 233 -7.93 -34.08 89.56
CA THR A 233 -7.16 -35.06 90.35
C THR A 233 -6.31 -34.16 91.26
N THR A 234 -6.26 -34.22 92.58
CA THR A 234 -6.51 -35.22 93.63
C THR A 234 -6.69 -34.45 94.97
N TRP A 235 -7.36 -35.02 95.97
CA TRP A 235 -6.86 -35.23 97.35
C TRP A 235 -8.02 -35.50 98.33
N THR A 236 -8.03 -36.74 98.83
CA THR A 236 -8.70 -37.20 100.04
C THR A 236 -7.97 -36.70 101.29
N ARG A 237 -8.72 -36.16 102.26
CA ARG A 237 -8.37 -36.14 103.69
C ARG A 237 -9.63 -36.37 104.52
N LEU A 238 -9.77 -37.59 105.03
CA LEU A 238 -10.07 -37.99 106.41
C LEU A 238 -10.42 -39.48 106.40
#